data_AF-A0A453RA87-F1
#
_entry.id   AF-A0A453RA87-F1
#
_cell.length_a   1.000
_cell.length_b   1.000
_cell.length_c   1.000
_cell.angle_alpha   90.00
_cell.angle_beta   90.00
_cell.angle_gamma   90.00
#
_symmetry.space_group_name_H-M   'P 1'
#
loop_
_entity.id
_entity.type
_entity.pdbx_description
1 polymer ?
#
loop_
_entity_poly.entity_id
_entity_poly.type
_entity_poly.pdbx_seq_one_letter_code
_entity_poly.pdbx_strand_id
1 'polypeptide(L)' 'MLKANRDPKDFSGRVGAFVEWKLLYALCKDKEGFLHKETVKAVYDGSVFEKLEREKKEAKEFAKKK' A
#
# COMPACT_ATOMS: atom_id res chain seq x y z
N MET A 1 5.85 -21.99 1.71
CA MET A 1 6.73 -20.99 2.35
C MET A 1 6.07 -20.20 3.50
N LEU A 2 4.93 -20.65 4.09
CA LEU A 2 4.25 -19.93 5.20
C LEU A 2 3.98 -20.80 6.44
N LYS A 3 4.55 -22.02 6.49
CA LYS A 3 4.31 -22.99 7.57
C LYS A 3 5.57 -23.57 8.22
N ALA A 4 6.76 -23.37 7.66
CA ALA A 4 7.93 -24.16 8.07
C ALA A 4 8.72 -23.60 9.27
N ASN A 5 8.73 -22.28 9.51
CA ASN A 5 9.53 -21.64 10.59
C ASN A 5 8.71 -20.57 11.35
N ARG A 6 7.56 -20.94 11.92
CA ARG A 6 6.76 -19.98 12.70
C ARG A 6 7.15 -20.10 14.16
N ASP A 7 8.09 -19.26 14.60
CA ASP A 7 8.47 -19.18 16.00
C ASP A 7 7.28 -18.63 16.82
N PRO A 8 6.72 -19.41 17.76
CA PRO A 8 5.48 -19.03 18.46
C PRO A 8 5.67 -17.83 19.41
N LYS A 9 6.91 -17.38 19.64
CA LYS A 9 7.26 -16.28 20.54
C LYS A 9 7.39 -14.92 19.85
N ASP A 10 7.34 -14.87 18.51
CA ASP A 10 7.55 -13.65 17.73
C ASP A 10 6.24 -12.86 17.46
N PHE A 11 5.55 -12.53 18.54
CA PHE A 11 4.35 -11.69 18.47
C PHE A 11 4.71 -10.29 17.97
N SER A 12 5.86 -9.73 18.37
CA SER A 12 6.33 -8.44 17.88
C SER A 12 6.61 -8.43 16.38
N GLY A 13 7.29 -9.45 15.83
CA GLY A 13 7.48 -9.56 14.38
C GLY A 13 6.16 -9.74 13.62
N ARG A 14 5.22 -10.49 14.19
CA ARG A 14 3.88 -10.70 13.60
C ARG A 14 3.01 -9.45 13.63
N VAL A 15 3.06 -8.67 14.71
CA VAL A 15 2.36 -7.38 14.84
C VAL A 15 3.03 -6.35 13.93
N GLY A 16 4.36 -6.29 13.88
CA GLY A 16 5.11 -5.42 12.98
C GLY A 16 4.74 -5.67 11.53
N ALA A 17 4.78 -6.92 11.07
CA ALA A 17 4.37 -7.29 9.72
C ALA A 17 2.90 -6.92 9.43
N PHE A 18 2.00 -7.09 10.41
CA PHE A 18 0.59 -6.71 10.24
C PHE A 18 0.40 -5.19 10.15
N VAL A 19 1.12 -4.43 10.97
CA VAL A 19 1.10 -2.95 10.94
C VAL A 19 1.68 -2.45 9.62
N GLU A 20 2.79 -3.01 9.17
CA GLU A 20 3.44 -2.63 7.92
C GLU A 20 2.54 -2.91 6.72
N TRP A 21 1.88 -4.08 6.68
CA TRP A 21 0.86 -4.40 5.67
C TRP A 21 -0.37 -3.49 5.75
N LYS A 22 -0.84 -3.13 6.95
CA LYS A 22 -1.99 -2.22 7.13
C LYS A 22 -1.65 -0.79 6.71
N LEU A 23 -0.44 -0.32 7.00
CA LEU A 23 0.06 0.99 6.58
C LEU A 23 0.18 1.03 5.06
N LEU A 24 0.77 -0.01 4.46
CA LEU A 24 0.86 -0.14 3.01
C LEU A 24 -0.53 -0.14 2.36
N TYR A 25 -1.46 -0.90 2.91
CA TYR A 25 -2.84 -0.94 2.45
C TYR A 25 -3.53 0.43 2.56
N ALA A 26 -3.34 1.16 3.67
CA ALA A 26 -3.91 2.49 3.84
C ALA A 26 -3.31 3.52 2.86
N LEU A 27 -2.03 3.39 2.54
CA LEU A 27 -1.30 4.29 1.64
C LEU A 27 -1.65 4.04 0.16
N CYS A 28 -1.89 2.77 -0.20
CA CYS A 28 -2.13 2.33 -1.57
C CYS A 28 -3.62 2.08 -1.88
N LYS A 29 -4.50 2.23 -0.88
CA LYS A 29 -5.94 2.10 -1.03
C LYS A 29 -6.45 3.17 -2.00
N ASP A 30 -7.20 2.71 -3.00
CA ASP A 30 -7.93 3.60 -3.91
C ASP A 30 -9.08 4.33 -3.18
N LYS A 31 -9.63 5.38 -3.79
CA LYS A 31 -10.82 6.11 -3.28
C LYS A 31 -11.99 5.18 -2.99
N GLU A 32 -12.11 4.07 -3.72
CA GLU A 32 -13.17 3.07 -3.52
C GLU A 32 -12.84 2.01 -2.45
N GLY A 33 -11.65 2.02 -1.84
CA GLY A 33 -11.29 1.04 -0.82
C GLY A 33 -10.67 -0.25 -1.35
N PHE A 34 -10.46 -0.36 -2.66
CA PHE A 34 -9.84 -1.53 -3.28
C PHE A 34 -8.35 -1.32 -3.49
N LEU A 35 -7.59 -2.40 -3.31
CA LEU A 35 -6.15 -2.43 -3.58
C LEU A 35 -5.93 -3.13 -4.92
N HIS A 36 -5.66 -2.36 -5.97
CA HIS A 36 -5.41 -2.92 -7.29
C HIS A 36 -4.06 -3.65 -7.32
N LYS A 37 -4.02 -4.78 -8.03
CA LYS A 37 -2.80 -5.60 -8.21
C LYS A 37 -1.64 -4.78 -8.80
N GLU A 38 -1.96 -3.82 -9.66
CA GLU A 38 -0.96 -2.88 -10.20
C GLU A 38 -0.33 -1.99 -9.14
N THR A 39 -1.09 -1.54 -8.15
CA THR A 39 -0.56 -0.72 -7.04
C THR A 39 0.35 -1.55 -6.16
N VAL A 40 -0.05 -2.80 -5.85
CA VAL A 40 0.82 -3.75 -5.14
C VAL A 40 2.10 -4.00 -5.93
N LYS A 41 2.01 -4.22 -7.24
CA LYS A 41 3.19 -4.38 -8.09
C LYS A 41 4.08 -3.14 -8.07
N ALA A 42 3.51 -1.95 -8.14
CA ALA A 42 4.24 -0.68 -8.10
C ALA A 42 4.93 -0.44 -6.75
N VAL A 43 4.40 -0.95 -5.64
CA VAL A 43 5.07 -0.91 -4.33
C VAL A 43 6.36 -1.73 -4.37
N TYR A 44 6.32 -2.91 -4.97
CA TYR A 44 7.49 -3.78 -5.11
C TYR A 44 8.48 -3.28 -6.18
N ASP A 45 7.97 -2.63 -7.23
CA ASP A 45 8.77 -2.08 -8.34
C ASP A 45 9.36 -0.68 -8.01
N GLY A 46 8.85 -0.02 -6.97
CA GLY A 46 9.26 1.32 -6.53
C GLY A 46 8.51 2.48 -7.18
N SER A 47 7.78 2.24 -8.27
CA SER A 47 7.03 3.27 -9.01
C SER A 47 5.70 3.71 -8.36
N VAL A 48 5.36 3.23 -7.15
CA VAL A 48 4.09 3.57 -6.48
C VAL A 48 3.96 5.06 -6.17
N PHE A 49 5.06 5.71 -5.78
CA PHE A 49 5.04 7.13 -5.43
C PHE A 49 4.75 8.00 -6.66
N GLU A 50 5.32 7.66 -7.81
CA GLU A 50 5.07 8.38 -9.07
C GLU A 50 3.61 8.26 -9.51
N LYS A 51 3.00 7.08 -9.37
CA LYS A 51 1.57 6.88 -9.65
C LYS A 51 0.69 7.72 -8.70
N LEU A 52 1.00 7.70 -7.39
CA LEU A 52 0.28 8.49 -6.39
C LEU A 52 0.42 10.01 -6.60
N GLU A 53 1.61 10.48 -6.99
CA GLU A 53 1.83 11.89 -7.32
C GLU A 53 1.03 12.32 -8.55
N ARG A 54 0.95 11.47 -9.59
CA ARG A 54 0.13 11.73 -10.78
C ARG A 54 -1.35 11.85 -10.42
N GLU A 55 -1.89 10.88 -9.68
CA GLU A 55 -3.29 10.93 -9.22
C GLU A 55 -3.60 12.17 -8.37
N LYS A 56 -2.69 12.53 -7.45
CA LYS A 56 -2.84 13.75 -6.63
C LYS A 56 -2.82 15.00 -7.48
N LYS A 57 -1.95 15.06 -8.50
CA LYS A 57 -1.84 16.19 -9.42
C LYS A 57 -3.10 16.31 -10.27
N GLU A 58 -3.62 15.20 -10.80
CA GLU A 58 -4.89 15.17 -11.54
C GLU A 58 -6.08 15.58 -10.68
N ALA A 59 -6.17 15.08 -9.44
CA ALA A 59 -7.19 15.49 -8.49
C ALA A 59 -7.12 16.99 -8.15
N LYS A 60 -5.90 17.54 -8.02
CA LYS A 60 -5.67 18.97 -7.76
C LYS A 60 -6.04 19.84 -8.97
N GLU A 61 -5.71 19.40 -10.18
CA GLU A 61 -6.09 20.09 -11.42
C GLU A 61 -7.61 20.04 -11.65
N PHE A 62 -8.27 18.91 -11.35
CA PHE A 62 -9.72 18.79 -11.38
C PHE A 62 -10.38 19.73 -10.35
N ALA A 63 -9.83 19.82 -9.14
CA ALA A 63 -10.32 20.73 -8.11
C ALA A 63 -10.10 22.21 -8.46
N LYS A 64 -9.07 22.53 -9.26
CA LYS A 64 -8.75 23.90 -9.70
C LYS A 64 -9.61 24.36 -10.90
N LYS A 65 -10.16 23.41 -11.66
CA LYS A 65 -11.08 23.65 -12.78
C LYS A 65 -12.55 23.77 -12.37
N LYS A 66 -12.88 23.46 -11.11
CA LYS A 66 -14.22 23.63 -10.53
C LYS A 66 -14.31 24.97 -9.80
#